data_AF-A0A7S2IRM6-F1
#
_entry.id   AF-A0A7S2IRM6-F1
#
_cell.length_a   1.000
_cell.length_b   1.000
_cell.length_c   1.000
_cell.angle_alpha   90.00
_cell.angle_beta   90.00
_cell.angle_gamma   90.00
#
_symmetry.space_group_name_H-M   'P 1'
#
loop_
_entity.id
_entity.type
_entity.pdbx_description
1 polymer ?
#
loop_
_entity_poly.entity_id
_entity_poly.type
_entity_poly.pdbx_seq_one_letter_code
_entity_poly.pdbx_strand_id
1 'polypeptide(L)'
;PTMSTVARLVALLALLVPAVADSAAVPIHATCDGGRVASCKCLLACEVFGSQPEKCEAAEDTEDSVNKLVHDVVRTSLQSQTVSDPDCAGIKCIVDCAKQLNCLNQKVVGECVNVKEVSRSCDVNCNGSPRGALPFLPFAVFLAVVGGARFTDILG
;
A
#
# COMPACT_ATOMS: atom_id res chain seq x y z
N PRO A 1 -56.84 -14.06 -1.96
CA PRO A 1 -56.13 -15.35 -2.21
C PRO A 1 -54.80 -15.12 -2.95
N THR A 2 -53.87 -14.32 -2.41
CA THR A 2 -52.56 -14.07 -3.07
C THR A 2 -51.39 -13.73 -2.13
N MET A 3 -51.57 -13.61 -0.81
CA MET A 3 -50.50 -13.13 0.10
C MET A 3 -49.57 -14.22 0.69
N SER A 4 -49.63 -15.47 0.21
CA SER A 4 -48.95 -16.61 0.87
C SER A 4 -47.69 -17.13 0.16
N THR A 5 -47.41 -16.70 -1.08
CA THR A 5 -46.34 -17.30 -1.91
C THR A 5 -45.01 -16.54 -1.88
N VAL A 6 -44.98 -15.26 -1.49
CA VAL A 6 -43.76 -14.44 -1.53
C VAL A 6 -42.77 -14.81 -0.42
N ALA A 7 -43.27 -15.25 0.75
CA ALA A 7 -42.43 -15.58 1.91
C ALA A 7 -41.55 -16.83 1.71
N ARG A 8 -41.91 -17.76 0.81
CA ARG A 8 -41.14 -18.99 0.58
C ARG A 8 -39.97 -18.82 -0.39
N LEU A 9 -39.97 -17.78 -1.21
CA LEU A 9 -38.88 -17.50 -2.16
C LEU A 9 -37.67 -16.82 -1.49
N VAL A 10 -37.89 -16.05 -0.42
CA VAL A 10 -36.80 -15.37 0.30
C VAL A 10 -35.95 -16.35 1.12
N ALA A 11 -36.53 -17.45 1.60
CA ALA A 11 -35.82 -18.43 2.42
C ALA A 11 -34.80 -19.30 1.66
N LEU A 12 -34.96 -19.47 0.34
CA LEU A 12 -34.08 -20.33 -0.47
C LEU A 12 -32.83 -19.61 -0.99
N LEU A 13 -32.78 -18.28 -0.94
CA LEU A 13 -31.63 -17.48 -1.40
C LEU A 13 -30.54 -17.27 -0.33
N ALA A 14 -30.74 -17.72 0.91
CA ALA A 14 -29.80 -17.54 2.02
C ALA A 14 -28.72 -18.65 2.16
N LEU A 15 -28.77 -19.71 1.34
CA LEU A 15 -27.91 -20.90 1.48
C LEU A 15 -26.68 -20.94 0.55
N LEU A 16 -26.41 -19.87 -0.20
CA LEU A 16 -25.28 -19.80 -1.15
C LEU A 16 -24.32 -18.66 -0.82
N VAL A 17 -23.96 -18.49 0.46
CA VAL A 17 -22.85 -17.60 0.85
C VAL A 17 -21.58 -18.47 0.97
N PRO A 18 -20.70 -18.51 -0.05
CA PRO A 18 -19.39 -19.12 0.12
C PRO A 18 -18.65 -18.39 1.23
N ALA A 19 -18.12 -19.16 2.19
CA ALA A 19 -17.17 -18.69 3.17
C ALA A 19 -15.99 -18.07 2.42
N VAL A 20 -15.91 -16.74 2.42
CA VAL A 20 -14.74 -16.02 1.91
C VAL A 20 -13.59 -16.35 2.86
N ALA A 21 -12.74 -17.25 2.39
CA ALA A 21 -11.54 -17.68 3.06
C ALA A 21 -10.61 -16.49 3.31
N ASP A 22 -10.10 -16.44 4.54
CA ASP A 22 -8.87 -15.81 4.99
C ASP A 22 -8.34 -14.68 4.08
N SER A 23 -8.64 -13.44 4.46
CA SER A 23 -7.75 -12.34 4.17
C SER A 23 -6.41 -12.67 4.82
N ALA A 24 -5.55 -13.38 4.10
CA ALA A 24 -4.13 -13.39 4.36
C ALA A 24 -3.73 -11.92 4.37
N ALA A 25 -3.65 -11.34 5.57
CA ALA A 25 -3.13 -10.02 5.80
C ALA A 25 -1.68 -10.09 5.37
N VAL A 26 -1.44 -9.87 4.07
CA VAL A 26 -0.10 -9.63 3.54
C VAL A 26 0.41 -8.48 4.41
N PRO A 27 1.48 -8.68 5.20
CA PRO A 27 2.00 -7.59 6.00
C PRO A 27 2.38 -6.46 5.03
N ILE A 28 1.58 -5.39 5.03
CA ILE A 28 1.76 -4.21 4.16
C ILE A 28 2.96 -3.36 4.64
N HIS A 29 3.82 -3.93 5.47
CA HIS A 29 5.13 -3.39 5.73
C HIS A 29 6.05 -3.87 4.61
N ALA A 30 6.09 -3.09 3.52
CA ALA A 30 7.15 -3.22 2.54
C ALA A 30 8.49 -3.20 3.29
N THR A 31 9.19 -4.33 3.33
CA THR A 31 10.49 -4.42 3.97
C THR A 31 11.49 -3.64 3.12
N CYS A 32 11.93 -2.50 3.65
CA CYS A 32 13.02 -1.72 3.07
C CYS A 32 14.34 -2.47 3.17
N ASP A 33 15.21 -2.28 2.17
CA ASP A 33 16.58 -2.75 2.23
C ASP A 33 17.25 -2.15 3.47
N GLY A 34 17.89 -2.99 4.29
CA GLY A 34 18.46 -2.59 5.58
C GLY A 34 17.45 -2.45 6.73
N GLY A 35 16.18 -2.76 6.50
CA GLY A 35 15.13 -2.81 7.52
C GLY A 35 14.80 -1.46 8.14
N ARG A 36 14.25 -1.50 9.36
CA ARG A 36 13.72 -0.31 10.05
C ARG A 36 14.80 0.72 10.39
N VAL A 37 15.97 0.27 10.82
CA VAL A 37 17.07 1.18 11.20
C VAL A 37 17.55 1.95 9.98
N ALA A 38 17.66 1.32 8.81
CA ALA A 38 18.03 2.01 7.56
C ALA A 38 16.95 3.03 7.15
N SER A 39 15.67 2.67 7.24
CA SER A 39 14.55 3.59 6.98
C SER A 39 14.55 4.78 7.92
N CYS A 40 14.72 4.55 9.22
CA CYS A 40 14.82 5.60 10.22
C CYS A 40 16.00 6.53 9.92
N LYS A 41 17.19 5.97 9.67
CA LYS A 41 18.39 6.76 9.35
C LYS A 41 18.19 7.64 8.13
N CYS A 42 17.60 7.09 7.08
CA CYS A 42 17.33 7.84 5.87
C CYS A 42 16.37 9.02 6.13
N LEU A 43 15.26 8.76 6.84
CA LEU A 43 14.30 9.81 7.18
C LEU A 43 14.93 10.89 8.06
N LEU A 44 15.60 10.50 9.14
CA LEU A 44 16.21 11.46 10.07
C LEU A 44 17.44 12.17 9.49
N ALA A 45 17.99 11.71 8.36
CA ALA A 45 19.03 12.45 7.63
C ALA A 45 18.48 13.69 6.88
N CYS A 46 17.16 13.77 6.67
CA CYS A 46 16.56 14.93 6.03
C CYS A 46 16.42 16.11 7.00
N GLU A 47 16.68 17.31 6.51
CA GLU A 47 16.63 18.55 7.30
C GLU A 47 15.25 18.81 7.90
N VAL A 48 14.18 18.53 7.15
CA VAL A 48 12.80 18.65 7.62
C VAL A 48 12.52 17.78 8.87
N PHE A 49 13.26 16.69 9.04
CA PHE A 49 13.16 15.76 10.16
C PHE A 49 14.29 15.94 11.19
N GLY A 50 15.05 17.04 11.10
CA GLY A 50 15.99 17.47 12.12
C GLY A 50 17.42 16.93 12.01
N SER A 51 17.80 16.29 10.89
CA SER A 51 19.19 15.91 10.56
C SER A 51 19.94 15.12 11.64
N GLN A 52 19.29 14.15 12.28
CA GLN A 52 19.83 13.37 13.40
C GLN A 52 19.73 11.84 13.17
N PRO A 53 20.36 11.30 12.11
CA PRO A 53 20.28 9.87 11.78
C PRO A 53 20.82 8.94 12.89
N GLU A 54 21.75 9.42 13.72
CA GLU A 54 22.35 8.68 14.84
C GLU A 54 21.32 8.28 15.91
N LYS A 55 20.20 8.99 16.04
CA LYS A 55 19.12 8.63 16.98
C LYS A 55 18.50 7.26 16.69
N CYS A 56 18.60 6.80 15.45
CA CYS A 56 18.07 5.51 15.04
C CYS A 56 18.90 4.32 15.54
N GLU A 57 20.17 4.52 15.91
CA GLU A 57 21.01 3.50 16.54
C GLU A 57 20.87 3.50 18.06
N ALA A 58 20.56 4.67 18.63
CA ALA A 58 20.36 4.84 20.07
C ALA A 58 18.99 4.37 20.56
N ALA A 59 18.00 4.33 19.67
CA ALA A 59 16.73 3.67 19.96
C ALA A 59 17.02 2.17 20.11
N GLU A 60 16.76 1.61 21.29
CA GLU A 60 16.83 0.16 21.49
C GLU A 60 16.10 -0.53 20.34
N ASP A 61 16.66 -1.63 19.79
CA ASP A 61 16.16 -2.37 18.61
C ASP A 61 14.73 -2.96 18.76
N THR A 62 14.00 -2.53 19.79
CA THR A 62 12.57 -2.76 19.97
C THR A 62 11.78 -2.03 18.88
N GLU A 63 10.85 -2.74 18.25
CA GLU A 63 10.02 -2.21 17.16
C GLU A 63 9.30 -0.92 17.57
N ASP A 64 8.85 -0.86 18.82
CA ASP A 64 8.10 0.28 19.36
C ASP A 64 8.94 1.55 19.47
N SER A 65 10.24 1.43 19.74
CA SER A 65 11.10 2.60 20.00
C SER A 65 11.44 3.35 18.72
N VAL A 66 11.83 2.63 17.67
CA VAL A 66 12.12 3.23 16.36
C VAL A 66 10.86 3.85 15.75
N ASN A 67 9.72 3.16 15.85
CA ASN A 67 8.45 3.67 15.34
C ASN A 67 8.00 4.94 16.08
N LYS A 68 8.13 4.97 17.41
CA LYS A 68 7.82 6.18 18.21
C LYS A 68 8.73 7.34 17.85
N LEU A 69 10.03 7.10 17.71
CA LEU A 69 11.00 8.12 17.34
C LEU A 69 10.63 8.77 15.99
N VAL A 70 10.38 7.96 14.96
CA VAL A 70 10.00 8.46 13.64
C VAL A 70 8.68 9.23 13.71
N HIS A 71 7.68 8.70 14.43
CA HIS A 71 6.39 9.36 14.59
C HIS A 71 6.50 10.73 15.29
N ASP A 72 7.29 10.83 16.35
CA ASP A 72 7.50 12.08 17.08
C ASP A 72 8.26 13.12 16.24
N VAL A 73 9.26 12.68 15.48
CA VAL A 73 10.01 13.57 14.57
C VAL A 73 9.11 14.10 13.47
N VAL A 74 8.32 13.24 12.82
CA VAL A 74 7.35 13.66 11.80
C VAL A 74 6.35 14.65 12.38
N ARG A 75 5.75 14.34 13.53
CA ARG A 75 4.80 15.25 14.20
C ARG A 75 5.42 16.62 14.51
N THR A 76 6.65 16.62 15.02
CA THR A 76 7.37 17.86 15.36
C THR A 76 7.70 18.66 14.11
N SER A 77 8.09 18.00 13.02
CA SER A 77 8.40 18.68 11.76
C SER A 77 7.19 19.42 11.16
N LEU A 78 6.00 18.83 11.26
CA LEU A 78 4.75 19.44 10.78
C LEU A 78 4.34 20.67 11.59
N GLN A 79 4.81 20.78 12.84
CA GLN A 79 4.58 21.94 13.69
C GLN A 79 5.64 23.03 13.52
N SER A 80 6.75 22.71 12.84
CA SER A 80 7.84 23.66 12.64
C SER A 80 7.50 24.66 11.53
N GLN A 81 7.62 25.95 11.84
CA GLN A 81 7.45 27.04 10.87
C GLN A 81 8.77 27.44 10.18
N THR A 82 9.85 26.69 10.41
CA THR A 82 11.17 27.01 9.84
C THR A 82 11.29 26.66 8.36
N VAL A 83 10.46 25.74 7.85
CA VAL A 83 10.49 25.27 6.46
C VAL A 83 9.32 25.89 5.70
N SER A 84 9.58 26.44 4.51
CA SER A 84 8.57 27.15 3.71
C SER A 84 7.43 26.27 3.15
N ASP A 85 7.56 24.95 3.26
CA ASP A 85 6.54 23.95 2.94
C ASP A 85 6.93 22.59 3.59
N PRO A 86 6.62 22.38 4.89
CA PRO A 86 7.06 21.18 5.60
C PRO A 86 6.42 19.90 5.04
N ASP A 87 5.22 19.99 4.49
CA ASP A 87 4.51 18.86 3.88
C ASP A 87 5.22 18.41 2.59
N CYS A 88 5.54 19.34 1.69
CA CYS A 88 6.27 19.03 0.47
C CYS A 88 7.69 18.50 0.76
N ALA A 89 8.41 19.14 1.69
CA ALA A 89 9.75 18.71 2.07
C ALA A 89 9.73 17.30 2.70
N GLY A 90 8.75 17.04 3.58
CA GLY A 90 8.55 15.76 4.24
C GLY A 90 8.27 14.65 3.24
N ILE A 91 7.29 14.84 2.35
CA ILE A 91 6.91 13.80 1.39
C ILE A 91 8.01 13.51 0.36
N LYS A 92 8.77 14.54 -0.04
CA LYS A 92 9.92 14.39 -0.94
C LYS A 92 10.99 13.50 -0.30
N CYS A 93 11.33 13.75 0.97
CA CYS A 93 12.25 12.91 1.72
C CYS A 93 11.75 11.46 1.84
N ILE A 94 10.46 11.26 2.19
CA ILE A 94 9.88 9.92 2.32
C ILE A 94 9.98 9.14 1.00
N VAL A 95 9.63 9.76 -0.12
CA VAL A 95 9.69 9.13 -1.45
C VAL A 95 11.12 8.80 -1.85
N ASP A 96 12.06 9.72 -1.63
CA ASP A 96 13.47 9.50 -1.96
C ASP A 96 14.08 8.38 -1.11
N CYS A 97 13.78 8.34 0.19
CA CYS A 97 14.19 7.24 1.06
C CYS A 97 13.60 5.90 0.64
N ALA A 98 12.30 5.87 0.33
CA ALA A 98 11.65 4.64 -0.10
C ALA A 98 12.21 4.12 -1.45
N LYS A 99 12.65 5.01 -2.35
CA LYS A 99 13.37 4.64 -3.58
C LYS A 99 14.76 4.08 -3.28
N GLN A 100 15.54 4.79 -2.45
CA GLN A 100 16.90 4.38 -2.08
C GLN A 100 16.93 3.00 -1.41
N LEU A 101 15.93 2.73 -0.55
CA LEU A 101 15.80 1.47 0.18
C LEU A 101 14.87 0.47 -0.51
N ASN A 102 14.52 0.70 -1.78
CA ASN A 102 13.75 -0.22 -2.60
C ASN A 102 12.39 -0.68 -2.03
N CYS A 103 11.73 0.16 -1.23
CA CYS A 103 10.44 -0.11 -0.58
C CYS A 103 9.34 0.89 -0.94
N LEU A 104 9.51 1.67 -2.01
CA LEU A 104 8.46 2.56 -2.51
C LEU A 104 7.23 1.75 -2.93
N ASN A 105 6.12 1.97 -2.23
CA ASN A 105 4.86 1.25 -2.40
C ASN A 105 3.70 2.19 -2.80
N GLN A 106 2.56 1.61 -3.15
CA GLN A 106 1.38 2.37 -3.62
C GLN A 106 0.83 3.34 -2.57
N LYS A 107 0.96 3.03 -1.27
CA LYS A 107 0.52 3.94 -0.20
C LYS A 107 1.38 5.21 -0.19
N VAL A 108 2.71 5.07 -0.23
CA VAL A 108 3.64 6.22 -0.28
C VAL A 108 3.45 7.03 -1.56
N VAL A 109 3.23 6.37 -2.70
CA VAL A 109 2.92 7.04 -3.97
C VAL A 109 1.60 7.82 -3.87
N GLY A 110 0.56 7.22 -3.31
CA GLY A 110 -0.73 7.89 -3.11
C GLY A 110 -0.63 9.13 -2.22
N GLU A 111 0.10 9.04 -1.11
CA GLU A 111 0.38 10.19 -0.23
C GLU A 111 1.19 11.28 -0.96
N CYS A 112 2.18 10.88 -1.77
CA CYS A 112 2.95 11.80 -2.60
C CYS A 112 2.08 12.56 -3.61
N VAL A 113 1.22 11.85 -4.33
CA VAL A 113 0.31 12.47 -5.31
C VAL A 113 -0.63 13.43 -4.61
N ASN A 114 -1.19 13.05 -3.45
CA ASN A 114 -2.07 13.91 -2.67
C ASN A 114 -1.37 15.23 -2.25
N VAL A 115 -0.14 15.16 -1.73
CA VAL A 115 0.62 16.38 -1.37
C VAL A 115 0.93 17.23 -2.60
N LYS A 116 1.29 16.60 -3.73
CA LYS A 116 1.55 17.31 -4.99
C LYS A 116 0.31 18.03 -5.53
N GLU A 117 -0.87 17.47 -5.33
CA GLU A 117 -2.14 18.10 -5.73
C GLU A 117 -2.52 19.28 -4.83
N VAL A 118 -2.30 19.16 -3.52
CA VAL A 118 -2.58 20.21 -2.53
C VAL A 118 -1.57 21.36 -2.65
N SER A 119 -0.28 21.06 -2.67
CA SER A 119 0.81 22.03 -2.80
C SER A 119 1.28 22.09 -4.25
N ARG A 120 0.65 22.93 -5.08
CA ARG A 120 0.97 23.04 -6.52
C ARG A 120 2.42 23.44 -6.83
N SER A 121 3.11 24.08 -5.89
CA SER A 121 4.54 24.42 -5.98
C SER A 121 5.47 23.26 -5.62
N CYS A 122 4.92 22.13 -5.16
CA CYS A 122 5.72 20.99 -4.72
C CYS A 122 6.26 20.19 -5.89
N ASP A 123 7.53 20.43 -6.24
CA ASP A 123 8.25 19.65 -7.25
C ASP A 123 8.78 18.34 -6.67
N VAL A 124 7.85 17.39 -6.48
CA VAL A 124 8.13 16.02 -6.05
C VAL A 124 7.86 15.01 -7.17
N ASN A 125 8.74 14.02 -7.26
CA ASN A 125 8.64 12.92 -8.22
C ASN A 125 8.02 11.69 -7.55
N CYS A 126 6.70 11.56 -7.65
CA CYS A 126 5.94 10.43 -7.10
C CYS A 126 6.04 9.13 -7.91
N ASN A 127 6.80 9.10 -9.00
CA ASN A 127 6.91 7.89 -9.82
C ASN A 127 7.73 6.84 -9.07
N GLY A 128 7.10 5.72 -8.75
CA GLY A 128 7.78 4.47 -8.42
C GLY A 128 7.83 3.58 -9.63
N SER A 129 8.93 2.83 -9.83
CA SER A 129 8.82 1.61 -10.61
C SER A 129 7.91 0.68 -9.82
N PRO A 130 6.69 0.35 -10.28
CA PRO A 130 5.90 -0.64 -9.59
C PRO A 130 6.71 -1.93 -9.64
N ARG A 131 7.28 -2.35 -8.50
CA ARG A 131 7.59 -3.77 -8.32
C ARG A 131 6.24 -4.44 -8.21
N GLY A 132 5.73 -4.77 -9.40
CA GLY A 132 4.41 -5.31 -9.58
C GLY A 132 4.26 -6.53 -8.70
N ALA A 133 3.32 -6.47 -7.77
CA ALA A 133 2.43 -7.59 -7.61
C ALA A 133 1.80 -7.83 -8.99
N LEU A 134 2.47 -8.60 -9.83
CA LEU A 134 1.81 -9.40 -10.84
C LEU A 134 1.30 -10.60 -10.05
N PRO A 135 0.04 -10.62 -9.56
CA PRO A 135 -0.59 -11.91 -9.42
C PRO A 135 -0.59 -12.48 -10.84
N PHE A 136 0.22 -13.53 -11.01
CA PHE A 136 0.18 -14.42 -12.16
C PHE A 136 -1.24 -14.47 -12.70
N LEU A 137 -1.48 -13.94 -13.90
CA LEU A 137 -2.69 -14.24 -14.64
C LEU A 137 -2.68 -15.76 -14.92
N PRO A 138 -3.56 -16.60 -14.35
CA PRO A 138 -3.85 -17.90 -14.96
C PRO A 138 -4.97 -17.72 -16.00
N PHE A 139 -5.02 -16.58 -16.70
CA PHE A 139 -5.96 -16.42 -17.82
C PHE A 139 -5.55 -17.26 -19.04
N ALA A 140 -4.39 -17.92 -19.02
CA ALA A 140 -3.98 -18.88 -20.04
C ALA A 140 -4.59 -20.30 -19.85
N VAL A 141 -5.33 -20.59 -18.77
CA VAL A 141 -5.87 -21.96 -18.53
C VAL A 141 -7.34 -22.13 -18.95
N PHE A 142 -8.08 -21.05 -19.21
CA PHE A 142 -9.50 -21.19 -19.61
C PHE A 142 -9.75 -21.57 -21.07
N LEU A 143 -8.72 -21.62 -21.93
CA LEU A 143 -8.87 -22.13 -23.31
C LEU A 143 -8.64 -23.64 -23.46
N ALA A 144 -8.40 -24.38 -22.37
CA ALA A 144 -8.22 -25.83 -22.42
C ALA A 144 -9.45 -26.66 -22.02
N VAL A 145 -10.52 -26.05 -21.47
CA VAL A 145 -11.68 -26.81 -20.94
C VAL A 145 -12.93 -26.76 -21.85
N VAL A 146 -12.98 -25.89 -22.88
CA VAL A 146 -14.09 -25.84 -23.86
C VAL A 146 -13.75 -26.55 -25.18
N GLY A 147 -12.73 -27.42 -25.17
CA GLY A 147 -12.39 -28.31 -26.29
C GLY A 147 -12.95 -29.72 -26.07
N GLY A 148 -14.27 -29.90 -26.05
CA GLY A 148 -14.84 -31.21 -25.73
C GLY A 148 -16.36 -31.35 -25.80
N ALA A 149 -17.05 -30.69 -26.73
CA ALA A 149 -18.43 -31.07 -27.08
C ALA A 149 -18.57 -31.11 -28.60
N ARG A 150 -19.03 -32.25 -29.10
CA ARG A 150 -18.95 -32.70 -30.48
C ARG A 150 -19.95 -31.98 -31.39
N PHE A 151 -19.48 -31.60 -32.57
CA PHE A 151 -20.23 -30.87 -33.60
C PHE A 151 -20.75 -31.82 -34.70
N THR A 152 -21.42 -32.91 -34.32
CA THR A 152 -21.95 -33.89 -35.28
C THR A 152 -23.35 -34.33 -34.88
N ASP A 153 -24.36 -33.45 -34.99
CA ASP A 153 -25.79 -33.83 -34.96
C ASP A 153 -26.71 -32.70 -35.49
N ILE A 154 -26.34 -32.06 -36.61
CA ILE A 154 -27.27 -31.17 -37.35
C ILE A 154 -27.13 -31.45 -38.85
N LEU A 155 -27.65 -32.59 -39.30
CA LEU A 155 -28.08 -32.86 -40.67
C LEU A 155 -28.76 -34.24 -40.67
N GLY A 156 -30.06 -34.22 -40.38
CA GLY A 156 -30.98 -35.36 -40.39
C GLY A 156 -32.39 -34.90 -40.15
#